data_AF-A0A3E1YBT7-F1
#
_entry.id   AF-A0A3E1YBT7-F1
#
_cell.length_a   1.000
_cell.length_b   1.000
_cell.length_c   1.000
_cell.angle_alpha   90.00
_cell.angle_beta   90.00
_cell.angle_gamma   90.00
#
_symmetry.space_group_name_H-M   'P 1'
#
loop_
_entity.id
_entity.type
_entity.pdbx_description
1 polymer ?
#
loop_
_entity_poly.entity_id
_entity_poly.type
_entity_poly.pdbx_seq_one_letter_code
_entity_poly.pdbx_strand_id
1 'polypeptide(L)'
;MPQDTSGWAFSGTPISPLLRQFLPEEITKNETSFACYQFRLDDNTIGLITRVPSVYDATSINLSAYHKNSKKITFEAELSETFGDAGDVMSKSTILYRNAAKKWEAILEYYESHEELEEDTNTQSNTYTAYYQYRWNQQKFDTIGFDSSKLAPLFTNMSK
;
A
#
# COMPACT_ATOMS: atom_id res chain seq x y z
N MET A 1 22.50 7.74 -5.98
CA MET A 1 22.26 8.87 -6.90
C MET A 1 20.93 9.48 -6.53
N PRO A 2 20.74 10.81 -6.58
CA PRO A 2 19.42 11.39 -6.36
C PRO A 2 18.48 10.86 -7.46
N GLN A 3 17.34 10.28 -7.09
CA GLN A 3 16.33 9.92 -8.08
C GLN A 3 15.76 11.19 -8.71
N ASP A 4 15.64 11.19 -10.03
CA ASP A 4 14.94 12.26 -10.75
C ASP A 4 13.45 12.20 -10.39
N THR A 5 12.98 13.21 -9.66
CA THR A 5 11.60 13.30 -9.16
C THR A 5 10.70 14.16 -10.06
N SER A 6 11.23 14.67 -11.18
CA SER A 6 10.51 15.58 -12.08
C SER A 6 9.26 14.96 -12.73
N GLY A 7 9.14 13.64 -12.73
CA GLY A 7 7.95 12.90 -13.19
C GLY A 7 6.87 12.66 -12.13
N TRP A 8 7.11 12.98 -10.86
CA TRP A 8 6.22 12.58 -9.76
C TRP A 8 5.05 13.55 -9.61
N ALA A 9 4.05 13.39 -10.48
CA ALA A 9 2.85 14.23 -10.56
C ALA A 9 2.03 14.33 -9.26
N PHE A 10 2.30 13.47 -8.26
CA PHE A 10 1.55 13.37 -7.01
C PHE A 10 2.45 13.20 -5.78
N SER A 11 3.58 13.90 -5.75
CA SER A 11 4.57 13.79 -4.69
C SER A 11 4.04 14.13 -3.28
N GLY A 12 3.08 15.04 -3.10
CA GLY A 12 2.63 15.42 -1.74
C GLY A 12 3.69 16.27 -1.01
N THR A 13 3.74 16.25 0.33
CA THR A 13 4.72 17.06 1.09
C THR A 13 5.95 16.23 1.45
N PRO A 14 7.17 16.62 1.02
CA PRO A 14 8.39 15.92 1.40
C PRO A 14 8.53 15.83 2.92
N ILE A 15 8.87 14.65 3.42
CA ILE A 15 9.13 14.48 4.85
C ILE A 15 10.46 15.17 5.16
N SER A 16 10.41 16.18 6.03
CA SER A 16 11.58 16.95 6.42
C SER A 16 12.64 16.05 7.08
N PRO A 17 13.94 16.35 6.90
CA PRO A 17 15.01 15.55 7.53
C PRO A 17 14.86 15.41 9.04
N LEU A 18 14.33 16.44 9.72
CA LEU A 18 14.06 16.41 11.15
C LEU A 18 12.94 15.42 11.53
N LEU A 19 11.95 15.24 10.66
CA LEU A 19 10.85 14.29 10.92
C LEU A 19 11.26 12.86 10.58
N ARG A 20 12.20 12.67 9.66
CA ARG A 20 12.71 11.33 9.30
C ARG A 20 13.26 10.58 10.50
N GLN A 21 13.90 11.25 11.46
CA GLN A 21 14.43 10.60 12.67
C GLN A 21 13.36 9.88 13.53
N PHE A 22 12.08 10.19 13.32
CA PHE A 22 10.98 9.57 14.05
C PHE A 22 10.30 8.44 13.26
N LEU A 23 10.72 8.20 12.02
CA LEU A 23 10.19 7.15 11.16
C LEU A 23 11.10 5.91 11.21
N PRO A 24 10.55 4.71 10.94
CA PRO A 24 11.31 3.49 10.76
C PRO A 24 12.42 3.67 9.74
N GLU A 25 13.50 2.93 9.94
CA GLU A 25 14.67 2.98 9.05
C GLU A 25 14.23 2.69 7.60
N GLU A 26 13.30 1.77 7.43
CA GLU A 26 12.68 1.34 6.16
C GLU A 26 12.11 2.51 5.36
N ILE A 27 11.42 3.45 6.01
CA ILE A 27 10.84 4.65 5.36
C ILE A 27 11.91 5.71 5.09
N THR A 28 12.95 5.75 5.93
CA THR A 28 14.03 6.75 5.84
C THR A 28 15.17 6.36 4.90
N LYS A 29 15.31 5.07 4.58
CA LYS A 29 16.29 4.54 3.61
C LYS A 29 16.11 5.17 2.24
N ASN A 30 14.89 5.54 1.90
CA ASN A 30 14.57 6.25 0.69
C ASN A 30 14.59 7.76 0.98
N GLU A 31 15.49 8.50 0.33
CA GLU A 31 15.64 9.95 0.53
C GLU A 31 14.44 10.77 0.03
N THR A 32 13.41 10.10 -0.47
CA THR A 32 12.32 10.64 -1.28
C THR A 32 10.95 10.11 -0.81
N SER A 33 10.71 10.16 0.50
CA SER A 33 9.41 9.83 1.11
C SER A 33 8.58 11.09 1.36
N PHE A 34 7.26 11.00 1.13
CA PHE A 34 6.33 12.12 1.29
C PHE A 34 5.17 11.75 2.19
N ALA A 35 4.77 12.71 3.03
CA ALA A 35 3.56 12.58 3.83
C ALA A 35 2.34 12.93 2.98
N CYS A 36 1.33 12.05 3.00
CA CYS A 36 0.08 12.25 2.27
C CYS A 36 -1.09 12.52 3.21
N TYR A 37 -1.23 11.73 4.29
CA TYR A 37 -2.37 11.85 5.19
C TYR A 37 -2.09 11.23 6.57
N GLN A 38 -2.85 11.64 7.58
CA GLN A 38 -2.84 11.00 8.90
C GLN A 38 -4.26 10.86 9.44
N PHE A 39 -4.50 9.81 10.21
CA PHE A 39 -5.81 9.56 10.84
C PHE A 39 -5.65 8.72 12.11
N ARG A 40 -6.69 8.66 12.94
CA ARG A 40 -6.68 7.81 14.14
C ARG A 40 -7.09 6.39 13.79
N LEU A 41 -6.23 5.41 14.04
CA LEU A 41 -6.56 3.99 13.98
C LEU A 41 -7.39 3.59 15.20
N ASP A 42 -6.93 4.00 16.39
CA ASP A 42 -7.63 3.87 17.66
C ASP A 42 -7.19 5.00 18.62
N ASP A 43 -7.52 4.87 19.90
CA ASP A 43 -7.22 5.89 20.91
C ASP A 43 -5.73 6.05 21.18
N ASN A 44 -4.90 5.03 20.94
CA ASN A 44 -3.46 5.06 21.14
C ASN A 44 -2.66 5.14 19.81
N THR A 45 -3.30 4.90 18.67
CA THR A 45 -2.59 4.67 17.41
C THR A 45 -2.99 5.66 16.32
N ILE A 46 -1.99 6.29 15.70
CA ILE A 46 -2.12 7.15 14.53
C ILE A 46 -1.70 6.34 13.29
N GLY A 47 -2.59 6.24 12.30
CA GLY A 47 -2.25 5.77 10.97
C GLY A 47 -1.64 6.90 10.15
N LEU A 48 -0.50 6.64 9.54
CA LEU A 48 0.23 7.58 8.68
C LEU A 48 0.25 7.01 7.27
N ILE A 49 -0.21 7.79 6.29
CA ILE A 49 -0.09 7.47 4.86
C ILE A 49 1.11 8.20 4.31
N THR A 50 2.07 7.44 3.80
CA THR A 50 3.23 7.94 3.09
C THR A 50 3.22 7.46 1.66
N ARG A 51 3.79 8.28 0.79
CA ARG A 51 4.20 7.87 -0.55
C ARG A 51 5.69 7.65 -0.53
N VAL A 52 6.13 6.50 -1.03
CA VAL A 52 7.54 6.11 -1.07
C VAL A 52 7.94 5.71 -2.48
N PRO A 53 9.24 5.81 -2.82
CA PRO A 53 9.76 5.26 -4.06
C PRO A 53 9.53 3.75 -4.11
N SER A 54 8.92 3.27 -5.19
CA SER A 54 8.99 1.87 -5.64
C SER A 54 10.25 1.69 -6.50
N VAL A 55 10.45 0.47 -7.02
CA VAL A 55 11.64 0.06 -7.78
C VAL A 55 11.92 0.96 -8.99
N TYR A 56 10.86 1.46 -9.66
CA TYR A 56 10.98 2.28 -10.88
C TYR A 56 10.41 3.69 -10.76
N ASP A 57 9.50 3.96 -9.82
CA ASP A 57 8.85 5.27 -9.64
C ASP A 57 8.26 5.43 -8.22
N ALA A 58 7.95 6.65 -7.74
CA ALA A 58 7.25 6.86 -6.46
C ALA A 58 5.74 6.59 -6.54
N THR A 59 5.42 5.34 -6.84
CA THR A 59 4.06 4.82 -7.01
C THR A 59 3.53 4.11 -5.78
N SER A 60 4.39 3.77 -4.80
CA SER A 60 3.96 2.99 -3.64
C SER A 60 3.38 3.88 -2.54
N ILE A 61 2.22 3.47 -2.01
CA ILE A 61 1.51 4.09 -0.89
C ILE A 61 1.60 3.15 0.30
N ASN A 62 2.24 3.60 1.38
CA ASN A 62 2.40 2.84 2.61
C ASN A 62 1.51 3.39 3.73
N LEU A 63 1.08 2.48 4.60
CA LEU A 63 0.44 2.77 5.87
C LEU A 63 1.35 2.34 7.01
N SER A 64 1.67 3.27 7.90
CA SER A 64 2.38 2.99 9.15
C SER A 64 1.49 3.25 10.36
N ALA A 65 1.61 2.43 11.40
CA ALA A 65 0.90 2.60 12.66
C ALA A 65 1.83 3.13 13.75
N TYR A 66 1.71 4.41 14.08
CA TYR A 66 2.44 5.06 15.18
C TYR A 66 1.67 4.94 16.50
N HIS A 67 2.27 4.28 17.49
CA HIS A 67 1.71 4.15 18.83
C HIS A 67 2.22 5.26 19.74
N LYS A 68 1.31 6.09 20.22
CA LYS A 68 1.62 7.30 21.01
C LYS A 68 2.32 6.98 22.33
N ASN A 69 1.89 5.94 23.03
CA ASN A 69 2.44 5.58 24.33
C ASN A 69 3.90 5.12 24.25
N SER A 70 4.23 4.28 23.27
CA SER A 70 5.61 3.79 23.06
C SER A 70 6.45 4.72 22.21
N LYS A 71 5.82 5.69 21.52
CA LYS A 71 6.42 6.58 20.53
C LYS A 71 7.14 5.83 19.41
N LYS A 72 6.56 4.69 18.98
CA LYS A 72 7.13 3.82 17.95
C LYS A 72 6.12 3.51 16.86
N ILE A 73 6.61 3.37 15.64
CA ILE A 73 5.88 2.65 14.58
C ILE A 73 6.06 1.15 14.81
N THR A 74 4.97 0.39 14.82
CA THR A 74 5.02 -1.07 15.08
C THR A 74 4.44 -1.92 13.95
N PHE A 75 3.82 -1.28 12.98
CA PHE A 75 3.25 -1.92 11.81
C PHE A 75 3.45 -1.04 10.59
N GLU A 76 3.77 -1.68 9.49
CA GLU A 76 3.83 -1.07 8.16
C GLU A 76 3.21 -2.05 7.16
N ALA A 77 2.44 -1.51 6.22
CA ALA A 77 1.95 -2.26 5.08
C ALA A 77 1.89 -1.37 3.85
N GLU A 78 2.22 -1.95 2.71
CA GLU A 78 1.98 -1.34 1.41
C GLU A 78 0.50 -1.48 1.05
N LEU A 79 -0.17 -0.35 0.89
CA LEU A 79 -1.59 -0.28 0.53
C LEU A 79 -1.80 -0.31 -0.98
N SER A 80 -0.90 0.34 -1.72
CA SER A 80 -1.01 0.37 -3.17
C SER A 80 0.36 0.44 -3.80
N GLU A 81 0.54 -0.37 -4.83
CA GLU A 81 1.71 -0.36 -5.67
C GLU A 81 1.28 -0.82 -7.06
N THR A 82 1.95 -0.33 -8.09
CA THR A 82 1.89 -0.95 -9.41
C THR A 82 3.30 -1.02 -9.94
N PHE A 83 3.68 -2.21 -10.34
CA PHE A 83 5.00 -2.56 -10.85
C PHE A 83 4.80 -3.41 -12.11
N GLY A 84 5.73 -3.29 -13.05
CA GLY A 84 5.88 -4.25 -14.13
C GLY A 84 7.27 -4.20 -14.71
N ASP A 85 7.77 -5.35 -15.14
CA ASP A 85 9.07 -5.51 -15.79
C ASP A 85 9.05 -6.76 -16.66
N ALA A 86 9.70 -6.71 -17.82
CA ALA A 86 9.93 -7.86 -18.70
C ALA A 86 8.73 -8.80 -18.97
N GLY A 87 7.50 -8.26 -19.04
CA GLY A 87 6.27 -9.04 -19.26
C GLY A 87 5.51 -9.41 -17.99
N ASP A 88 6.08 -9.13 -16.81
CA ASP A 88 5.41 -9.21 -15.52
C ASP A 88 4.69 -7.90 -15.18
N VAL A 89 3.53 -8.01 -14.55
CA VAL A 89 2.80 -6.90 -13.93
C VAL A 89 2.28 -7.35 -12.58
N MET A 90 2.42 -6.50 -11.56
CA MET A 90 1.79 -6.66 -10.27
C MET A 90 1.11 -5.35 -9.87
N SER A 91 -0.10 -5.46 -9.33
CA SER A 91 -0.82 -4.32 -8.76
C SER A 91 -1.45 -4.68 -7.42
N LYS A 92 -1.30 -3.77 -6.47
CA LYS A 92 -2.01 -3.76 -5.20
C LYS A 92 -2.90 -2.52 -5.15
N SER A 93 -4.16 -2.74 -4.81
CA SER A 93 -5.10 -1.65 -4.56
C SER A 93 -5.86 -1.94 -3.28
N THR A 94 -5.75 -1.05 -2.28
CA THR A 94 -6.42 -1.22 -0.99
C THR A 94 -7.46 -0.14 -0.75
N ILE A 95 -8.66 -0.55 -0.36
CA ILE A 95 -9.70 0.33 0.18
C ILE A 95 -9.69 0.21 1.68
N LEU A 96 -9.41 1.33 2.38
CA LEU A 96 -9.50 1.43 3.83
C LEU A 96 -10.84 2.07 4.23
N TYR A 97 -11.59 1.43 5.13
CA TYR A 97 -12.92 1.90 5.54
C TYR A 97 -13.24 1.59 7.00
N ARG A 98 -14.28 2.26 7.52
CA ARG A 98 -14.86 1.96 8.84
C ARG A 98 -16.10 1.09 8.64
N ASN A 99 -16.13 -0.08 9.28
CA ASN A 99 -17.31 -0.93 9.27
C ASN A 99 -18.45 -0.34 10.15
N ALA A 100 -19.60 -1.00 10.19
CA ALA A 100 -20.75 -0.56 10.98
C ALA A 100 -20.45 -0.42 12.50
N ALA A 101 -19.51 -1.22 13.01
CA ALA A 101 -19.02 -1.15 14.39
C ALA A 101 -17.91 -0.09 14.58
N LYS A 102 -17.70 0.79 13.59
CA LYS A 102 -16.64 1.81 13.55
C LYS A 102 -15.23 1.24 13.71
N LYS A 103 -14.98 -0.03 13.37
CA LYS A 103 -13.62 -0.60 13.32
C LYS A 103 -13.02 -0.37 11.94
N TRP A 104 -11.71 -0.11 11.90
CA TRP A 104 -11.00 -0.04 10.63
C TRP A 104 -10.87 -1.42 10.02
N GLU A 105 -11.26 -1.51 8.76
CA GLU A 105 -11.08 -2.67 7.90
C GLU A 105 -10.50 -2.21 6.57
N ALA A 106 -9.84 -3.14 5.90
CA ALA A 106 -9.29 -2.93 4.58
C ALA A 106 -9.71 -4.08 3.66
N ILE A 107 -9.93 -3.78 2.39
CA ILE A 107 -9.99 -4.81 1.34
C ILE A 107 -8.86 -4.52 0.37
N LEU A 108 -7.99 -5.50 0.18
CA LEU A 108 -6.93 -5.49 -0.81
C LEU A 108 -7.39 -6.28 -2.03
N GLU A 109 -7.25 -5.68 -3.20
CA GLU A 109 -7.15 -6.36 -4.48
C GLU A 109 -5.66 -6.55 -4.79
N TYR A 110 -5.28 -7.80 -5.04
CA TYR A 110 -3.96 -8.18 -5.54
C TYR A 110 -4.13 -8.75 -6.94
N TYR A 111 -3.49 -8.12 -7.91
CA TYR A 111 -3.46 -8.53 -9.30
C TYR A 111 -2.03 -8.84 -9.71
N GLU A 112 -1.85 -9.91 -10.47
CA GLU A 112 -0.58 -10.28 -11.08
C GLU A 112 -0.83 -10.82 -12.48
N SER A 113 0.04 -10.51 -13.43
CA SER A 113 0.06 -11.15 -14.73
C SER A 113 1.45 -11.35 -15.27
N HIS A 114 1.65 -12.44 -16.01
CA HIS A 114 2.89 -12.79 -16.67
C HIS A 114 2.61 -13.09 -18.14
N GLU A 115 3.34 -12.45 -19.04
CA GLU A 115 3.37 -12.77 -20.47
C GLU A 115 4.57 -13.66 -20.79
N GLU A 116 4.30 -14.87 -21.27
CA GLU A 116 5.36 -15.72 -21.81
C GLU A 116 5.70 -15.25 -23.22
N LEU A 117 6.89 -14.66 -23.38
CA LEU A 117 7.43 -14.28 -24.68
C LEU A 117 8.10 -15.48 -25.34
N GLU A 118 7.32 -16.33 -26.03
CA GLU A 118 7.91 -17.30 -26.97
C GLU A 118 8.20 -16.64 -28.32
N GLU A 119 9.38 -16.94 -28.90
CA GLU A 119 9.92 -16.29 -30.09
C GLU A 119 9.10 -16.49 -31.38
N ASP A 120 8.13 -17.42 -31.46
CA ASP A 120 7.48 -17.74 -32.74
C ASP A 120 6.00 -18.16 -32.74
N THR A 121 5.29 -18.29 -31.61
CA THR A 121 3.85 -18.63 -31.64
C THR A 121 3.11 -18.27 -30.35
N ASN A 122 1.97 -17.57 -30.49
CA ASN A 122 0.94 -17.29 -29.46
C ASN A 122 1.47 -16.89 -28.07
N THR A 123 1.59 -15.58 -27.82
CA THR A 123 1.75 -15.02 -26.48
C THR A 123 0.62 -15.55 -25.56
N GLN A 124 0.99 -16.31 -24.54
CA GLN A 124 0.07 -16.73 -23.48
C GLN A 124 0.25 -15.78 -22.29
N SER A 125 -0.85 -15.20 -21.82
CA SER A 125 -0.85 -14.40 -20.60
C SER A 125 -1.53 -15.20 -19.48
N ASN A 126 -0.79 -15.39 -18.38
CA ASN A 126 -1.33 -15.95 -17.15
C ASN A 126 -1.70 -14.79 -16.24
N THR A 127 -2.94 -14.75 -15.76
CA THR A 127 -3.44 -13.70 -14.86
C THR A 127 -3.92 -14.31 -13.56
N TYR A 128 -3.66 -13.62 -12.46
CA TYR A 128 -4.11 -13.97 -11.13
C TYR A 128 -4.72 -12.74 -10.45
N THR A 129 -5.86 -12.93 -9.81
CA THR A 129 -6.51 -11.88 -9.02
C THR A 129 -7.07 -12.48 -7.75
N ALA A 130 -6.70 -11.89 -6.62
CA ALA A 130 -7.17 -12.29 -5.30
C ALA A 130 -7.59 -11.10 -4.47
N TYR A 131 -8.52 -11.34 -3.55
CA TYR A 131 -9.02 -10.33 -2.64
C TYR A 131 -8.85 -10.79 -1.20
N TYR A 132 -8.37 -9.88 -0.36
CA TYR A 132 -8.16 -10.12 1.07
C TYR A 132 -8.83 -9.04 1.89
N GLN A 133 -9.52 -9.44 2.94
CA GLN A 133 -10.10 -8.53 3.91
C GLN A 133 -9.26 -8.55 5.19
N TYR A 134 -8.92 -7.37 5.67
CA TYR A 134 -8.16 -7.18 6.90
C TYR A 134 -8.92 -6.35 7.92
N ARG A 135 -8.58 -6.52 9.19
CA ARG A 135 -9.09 -5.70 10.29
C ARG A 135 -7.96 -5.22 11.18
N TRP A 136 -8.02 -3.95 11.57
CA TRP A 136 -7.13 -3.40 12.58
C TRP A 136 -7.43 -4.03 13.95
N ASN A 137 -6.42 -4.65 14.56
CA ASN A 137 -6.52 -5.33 15.85
C ASN A 137 -5.80 -4.60 16.99
N GLN A 138 -5.54 -3.29 16.84
CA GLN A 138 -4.77 -2.43 17.77
C GLN A 138 -3.25 -2.65 17.74
N GLN A 139 -2.74 -3.52 16.89
CA GLN A 139 -1.30 -3.72 16.64
C GLN A 139 -0.98 -3.77 15.16
N LYS A 140 -1.77 -4.52 14.38
CA LYS A 140 -1.61 -4.68 12.93
C LYS A 140 -2.97 -4.80 12.25
N PHE A 141 -2.97 -4.75 10.92
CA PHE A 141 -4.07 -5.28 10.12
C PHE A 141 -3.87 -6.79 10.00
N ASP A 142 -4.87 -7.57 10.43
CA ASP A 142 -4.84 -9.04 10.35
C ASP A 142 -5.91 -9.56 9.40
N THR A 143 -5.64 -10.67 8.74
CA THR A 143 -6.54 -11.24 7.73
C THR A 143 -7.79 -11.81 8.40
N ILE A 144 -8.96 -11.37 7.94
CA ILE A 144 -10.27 -11.84 8.43
C ILE A 144 -11.13 -12.50 7.34
N GLY A 145 -10.70 -12.44 6.08
CA GLY A 145 -11.39 -13.08 4.96
C GLY A 145 -10.56 -13.08 3.68
N PHE A 146 -10.82 -14.05 2.81
CA PHE A 146 -10.14 -14.25 1.52
C PHE A 146 -11.06 -14.83 0.44
N ASP A 147 -12.39 -14.77 0.66
CA ASP A 147 -13.38 -15.28 -0.28
C ASP A 147 -13.60 -14.27 -1.42
N SER A 148 -12.82 -14.41 -2.50
CA SER A 148 -12.88 -13.53 -3.67
C SER A 148 -14.28 -13.40 -4.26
N SER A 149 -15.13 -14.43 -4.16
CA SER A 149 -16.51 -14.39 -4.69
C SER A 149 -17.38 -13.34 -3.99
N LYS A 150 -17.05 -13.00 -2.74
CA LYS A 150 -17.76 -11.99 -1.94
C LYS A 150 -17.02 -10.65 -1.91
N LEU A 151 -15.69 -10.69 -1.90
CA LEU A 151 -14.86 -9.50 -1.75
C LEU A 151 -14.73 -8.71 -3.06
N ALA A 152 -14.66 -9.37 -4.22
CA ALA A 152 -14.53 -8.66 -5.50
C ALA A 152 -15.71 -7.70 -5.77
N PRO A 153 -16.99 -8.12 -5.64
CA PRO A 153 -18.12 -7.20 -5.84
C PRO A 153 -18.15 -6.05 -4.83
N LEU A 154 -17.72 -6.30 -3.59
CA LEU A 154 -17.64 -5.27 -2.54
C LEU A 154 -16.59 -4.22 -2.90
N PHE A 155 -15.40 -4.66 -3.30
CA PHE A 155 -14.31 -3.79 -3.74
C PHE A 155 -14.75 -2.92 -4.93
N THR A 156 -15.29 -3.54 -5.99
CA THR A 156 -15.77 -2.82 -7.18
C THR A 156 -16.83 -1.77 -6.86
N ASN A 157 -17.74 -2.04 -5.92
CA ASN A 157 -18.78 -1.07 -5.55
C ASN A 157 -18.25 0.12 -4.74
N MET A 158 -17.15 -0.07 -4.00
CA MET A 158 -16.53 0.98 -3.20
C MET A 158 -15.53 1.84 -4.01
N SER A 159 -15.10 1.37 -5.18
CA SER A 159 -14.17 2.06 -6.09
C SER A 159 -14.85 2.94 -7.16
N LYS A 160 -16.19 3.04 -7.16
CA LYS A 160 -16.96 3.92 -8.06
C LYS A 160 -17.19 5.28 -7.43
#